data_AF-A0AAP3AKQ2-F1
#
_entry.id   AF-A0AAP3AKQ2-F1
#
_cell.length_a   1.000
_cell.length_b   1.000
_cell.length_c   1.000
_cell.angle_alpha   90.00
_cell.angle_beta   90.00
_cell.angle_gamma   90.00
#
_symmetry.space_group_name_H-M   'P 1'
#
loop_
_entity.id
_entity.type
_entity.pdbx_description
1 polymer ?
#
loop_
_entity_poly.entity_id
_entity_poly.type
_entity_poly.pdbx_seq_one_letter_code
_entity_poly.pdbx_strand_id
1 'polypeptide(L)'
;MKNLLQILVNLQPKFIHFIRIAIAVVMLWIGGLKVFQYEADGIVPFVTNSPFMSFFYNNTGKTYIQEDGTEIAQYKKHRNPEGKMVAENIAWHKTNGTYPFSYGLGMVIVSIGILTLLGIWSPKIGLIGGLLTFGMSVITLSFLITTPEVYVPKLDGDFLTPQYGFPYLSGAGRLVLKDVIMMAAGLICASDCAKRILNTEKSV
;
A
#
# COMPACT_ATOMS: atom_id res chain seq x y z
N MET A 1 -5.37 -39.15 9.70
CA MET A 1 -4.37 -38.25 9.08
C MET A 1 -4.41 -38.27 7.55
N LYS A 2 -4.40 -39.43 6.86
CA LYS A 2 -4.46 -39.51 5.39
C LYS A 2 -5.67 -38.80 4.75
N ASN A 3 -6.86 -38.93 5.33
CA ASN A 3 -8.07 -38.25 4.81
C ASN A 3 -7.95 -36.72 4.86
N LEU A 4 -7.35 -36.16 5.91
CA LEU A 4 -7.12 -34.73 6.04
C LEU A 4 -6.15 -34.22 4.95
N LEU A 5 -5.07 -34.96 4.70
CA LEU A 5 -4.08 -34.61 3.67
C LEU A 5 -4.71 -34.59 2.27
N GLN A 6 -5.54 -35.58 1.93
CA GLN A 6 -6.25 -35.62 0.66
C GLN A 6 -7.24 -34.46 0.50
N ILE A 7 -7.97 -34.10 1.57
CA ILE A 7 -8.86 -32.95 1.56
C ILE A 7 -8.09 -31.66 1.26
N LEU A 8 -6.94 -31.43 1.92
CA LEU A 8 -6.15 -30.22 1.72
C LEU A 8 -5.60 -30.10 0.30
N VAL A 9 -5.11 -31.20 -0.29
CA VAL A 9 -4.62 -31.23 -1.68
C VAL A 9 -5.76 -30.91 -2.66
N ASN A 10 -6.93 -31.52 -2.48
CA ASN A 10 -8.08 -31.28 -3.35
C ASN A 10 -8.66 -29.86 -3.24
N LEU A 11 -8.45 -29.20 -2.10
CA LEU A 11 -8.90 -27.83 -1.85
C LEU A 11 -7.90 -26.76 -2.28
N GLN A 12 -6.63 -27.10 -2.55
CA GLN A 12 -5.60 -26.14 -2.92
C GLN A 12 -6.01 -25.19 -4.06
N PRO A 13 -6.64 -25.63 -5.17
CA PRO A 13 -7.12 -24.72 -6.21
C PRO A 13 -8.18 -23.74 -5.70
N LYS A 14 -9.06 -24.18 -4.78
CA LYS A 14 -10.06 -23.32 -4.14
C LYS A 14 -9.41 -22.29 -3.22
N PHE A 15 -8.32 -22.64 -2.54
CA PHE A 15 -7.55 -21.69 -1.73
C PHE A 15 -6.89 -20.61 -2.59
N ILE A 16 -6.46 -20.93 -3.81
CA ILE A 16 -5.94 -19.92 -4.74
C ILE A 16 -7.06 -18.93 -5.14
N HIS A 17 -8.27 -19.42 -5.42
CA HIS A 17 -9.42 -18.53 -5.66
C HIS A 17 -9.77 -17.69 -4.42
N PHE A 18 -9.69 -18.28 -3.23
CA PHE A 18 -9.89 -17.56 -1.98
C PHE A 18 -8.87 -16.42 -1.81
N ILE A 19 -7.59 -16.64 -2.13
CA ILE A 19 -6.57 -15.59 -2.14
C ILE A 19 -6.93 -14.46 -3.12
N ARG A 20 -7.42 -14.78 -4.32
CA ARG A 20 -7.85 -13.74 -5.29
C ARG A 20 -8.98 -12.88 -4.73
N ILE A 21 -9.95 -13.51 -4.07
CA ILE A 21 -11.06 -12.81 -3.41
C ILE A 21 -10.54 -11.95 -2.25
N ALA A 22 -9.65 -12.49 -1.42
CA ALA A 22 -9.05 -11.75 -0.32
C ALA A 22 -8.26 -10.51 -0.80
N ILE A 23 -7.45 -10.66 -1.86
CA ILE A 23 -6.76 -9.54 -2.50
C ILE A 23 -7.77 -8.50 -2.97
N ALA A 24 -8.82 -8.92 -3.67
CA ALA A 24 -9.83 -8.01 -4.20
C ALA A 24 -10.55 -7.24 -3.09
N VAL A 25 -10.97 -7.93 -2.01
CA VAL A 25 -11.62 -7.28 -0.85
C VAL A 25 -10.70 -6.22 -0.26
N VAL A 26 -9.43 -6.56 0.00
CA VAL A 26 -8.47 -5.62 0.59
C VAL A 26 -8.23 -4.43 -0.34
N MET A 27 -7.97 -4.66 -1.62
CA MET A 27 -7.66 -3.60 -2.59
C MET A 27 -8.85 -2.68 -2.86
N LEU A 28 -10.05 -3.23 -3.01
CA LEU A 28 -11.27 -2.44 -3.19
C LEU A 28 -11.54 -1.55 -1.98
N TRP A 29 -11.32 -2.08 -0.77
CA TRP A 29 -11.53 -1.33 0.46
C TRP A 29 -10.50 -0.21 0.61
N ILE A 30 -9.20 -0.55 0.63
CA ILE A 30 -8.15 0.46 0.84
C ILE A 30 -8.08 1.46 -0.31
N GLY A 31 -8.29 1.02 -1.55
CA GLY A 31 -8.30 1.89 -2.73
C GLY A 31 -9.53 2.78 -2.75
N GLY A 32 -10.70 2.26 -2.37
CA GLY A 32 -11.92 3.03 -2.20
C GLY A 32 -11.78 4.11 -1.12
N LEU A 33 -11.09 3.81 -0.02
CA LEU A 33 -10.89 4.79 1.04
C LEU A 33 -10.00 5.98 0.63
N LYS A 34 -9.20 5.86 -0.44
CA LYS A 34 -8.33 6.96 -0.94
C LYS A 34 -9.08 8.17 -1.47
N VAL A 35 -10.39 8.08 -1.66
CA VAL A 35 -11.23 9.24 -1.99
C VAL A 35 -11.54 10.12 -0.78
N PHE A 36 -11.38 9.60 0.44
CA PHE A 36 -11.62 10.33 1.67
C PHE A 36 -10.38 11.11 2.10
N GLN A 37 -10.61 12.31 2.61
CA GLN A 37 -9.56 13.28 2.90
C GLN A 37 -8.51 12.75 3.88
N TYR A 38 -8.93 12.05 4.94
CA TYR A 38 -7.99 11.56 5.97
C TYR A 38 -6.98 10.56 5.40
N GLU A 39 -7.40 9.68 4.48
CA GLU A 39 -6.51 8.75 3.79
C GLU A 39 -5.56 9.46 2.83
N ALA A 40 -6.04 10.51 2.16
CA ALA A 40 -5.24 11.32 1.26
C ALA A 40 -4.18 12.14 2.01
N ASP A 41 -4.53 12.71 3.17
CA ASP A 41 -3.58 13.40 4.03
C ASP A 41 -2.53 12.40 4.57
N GLY A 42 -2.93 11.16 4.85
CA GLY A 42 -2.08 10.08 5.38
C GLY A 42 -1.01 9.55 4.42
N ILE A 43 -1.18 9.68 3.10
CA ILE A 43 -0.18 9.21 2.12
C ILE A 43 0.98 10.16 1.91
N VAL A 44 0.87 11.40 2.40
CA VAL A 44 1.85 12.45 2.07
C VAL A 44 3.29 12.09 2.44
N PRO A 45 3.59 11.54 3.63
CA PRO A 45 4.95 11.16 3.99
C PRO A 45 5.55 10.13 3.03
N PHE A 46 4.74 9.18 2.55
CA PHE A 46 5.21 8.13 1.63
C PHE A 46 5.54 8.68 0.24
N VAL A 47 4.72 9.61 -0.25
CA VAL A 47 4.90 10.20 -1.59
C VAL A 47 6.07 11.17 -1.59
N THR A 48 6.16 12.05 -0.59
CA THR A 48 7.22 13.06 -0.49
C THR A 48 8.61 12.44 -0.32
N ASN A 49 8.73 11.35 0.45
CA ASN A 49 10.01 10.68 0.66
C ASN A 49 10.36 9.64 -0.43
N SER A 50 9.50 9.45 -1.44
CA SER A 50 9.72 8.45 -2.49
C SER A 50 10.47 9.03 -3.70
N PRO A 51 11.58 8.40 -4.14
CA PRO A 51 12.31 8.86 -5.33
C PRO A 51 11.51 8.76 -6.63
N PHE A 52 10.44 7.96 -6.67
CA PHE A 52 9.63 7.72 -7.86
C PHE A 52 8.27 8.43 -7.84
N MET A 53 7.86 9.04 -6.72
CA MET A 53 6.53 9.64 -6.60
C MET A 53 6.55 11.08 -6.12
N SER A 54 7.69 11.55 -5.61
CA SER A 54 7.82 12.90 -5.03
C SER A 54 7.56 14.03 -6.03
N PHE A 55 7.71 13.77 -7.33
CA PHE A 55 7.45 14.72 -8.41
C PHE A 55 5.98 15.07 -8.62
N PHE A 56 5.05 14.25 -8.11
CA PHE A 56 3.61 14.54 -8.20
C PHE A 56 3.15 15.62 -7.21
N TYR A 57 4.01 16.02 -6.27
CA TYR A 57 3.70 16.99 -5.24
C TYR A 57 4.44 18.30 -5.43
N ASN A 58 3.73 19.42 -5.28
CA ASN A 58 4.25 20.76 -5.53
C ASN A 58 5.13 21.30 -4.38
N ASN A 59 5.00 20.75 -3.17
CA ASN A 59 5.73 21.20 -1.98
C ASN A 59 6.72 20.15 -1.46
N THR A 60 7.12 19.18 -2.29
CA THR A 60 8.17 18.22 -1.96
C THR A 60 9.49 18.93 -1.66
N GLY A 61 10.20 18.48 -0.62
CA GLY A 61 11.53 18.98 -0.26
C GLY A 61 11.55 20.33 0.44
N LYS A 62 10.40 20.99 0.63
CA LYS A 62 10.30 22.22 1.41
C LYS A 62 10.39 21.91 2.89
N THR A 63 11.12 22.74 3.62
CA THR A 63 11.31 22.63 5.07
C THR A 63 10.63 23.80 5.79
N TYR A 64 10.35 23.58 7.07
CA TYR A 64 9.77 24.53 7.99
C TYR A 64 10.63 24.51 9.26
N ILE A 65 11.01 25.69 9.72
CA ILE A 65 11.74 25.85 10.99
C ILE A 65 10.68 25.97 12.09
N GLN A 66 10.71 25.03 13.03
CA GLN A 66 9.88 25.05 14.23
C GLN A 66 10.30 26.18 15.18
N GLU A 67 9.43 26.51 16.13
CA GLU A 67 9.70 27.53 17.15
C GLU A 67 10.93 27.20 18.02
N ASP A 68 11.33 25.93 18.09
CA ASP A 68 12.52 25.43 18.78
C ASP A 68 13.82 25.52 17.95
N GLY A 69 13.75 26.07 16.73
CA GLY A 69 14.88 26.17 15.80
C GLY A 69 15.17 24.91 15.00
N THR A 70 14.39 23.84 15.13
CA THR A 70 14.58 22.60 14.38
C THR A 70 13.98 22.68 12.97
N GLU A 71 14.73 22.20 11.98
CA GLU A 71 14.26 22.14 10.59
C GLU A 71 13.55 20.80 10.32
N ILE A 72 12.26 20.88 9.97
CA ILE A 72 11.44 19.72 9.64
C ILE A 72 10.82 19.85 8.26
N ALA A 73 10.47 18.74 7.61
CA ALA A 73 9.76 18.77 6.35
C ALA A 73 8.40 19.50 6.49
N GLN A 74 8.08 20.39 5.56
CA GLN A 74 6.90 21.27 5.63
C GLN A 74 5.58 20.50 5.79
N TYR A 75 5.47 19.31 5.19
CA TYR A 75 4.27 18.48 5.32
C TYR A 75 4.01 18.01 6.77
N LYS A 76 5.04 17.96 7.63
CA LYS A 76 4.87 17.56 9.04
C LYS A 76 4.04 18.58 9.82
N LYS A 77 4.15 19.87 9.49
CA LYS A 77 3.32 20.94 10.06
C LYS A 77 1.85 20.81 9.65
N HIS A 78 1.62 20.44 8.39
CA HIS A 78 0.27 20.38 7.82
C HIS A 78 -0.40 19.02 7.95
N ARG A 79 0.19 18.10 8.72
CA ARG A 79 -0.38 16.77 8.92
C ARG A 79 -1.57 16.83 9.89
N ASN A 80 -2.72 16.36 9.44
CA ASN A 80 -3.88 16.16 10.29
C ASN A 80 -3.86 14.78 10.95
N PRO A 81 -4.09 14.67 12.28
CA PRO A 81 -4.47 13.41 12.90
C PRO A 81 -5.76 12.86 12.28
N GLU A 82 -5.90 11.54 12.23
CA GLU A 82 -7.14 10.91 11.76
C GLU A 82 -8.35 11.40 12.57
N GLY A 83 -9.41 11.81 11.88
CA GLY A 83 -10.62 12.38 12.50
C GLY A 83 -10.54 13.86 12.88
N LYS A 84 -9.37 14.52 12.75
CA LYS A 84 -9.24 15.97 12.99
C LYS A 84 -9.17 16.73 11.66
N MET A 85 -9.97 17.78 11.54
CA MET A 85 -10.07 18.60 10.32
C MET A 85 -9.59 20.02 10.60
N VAL A 86 -8.52 20.46 9.93
CA VAL A 86 -7.98 21.82 10.06
C VAL A 86 -7.98 22.50 8.69
N ALA A 87 -8.69 23.61 8.55
CA ALA A 87 -8.92 24.28 7.27
C ALA A 87 -7.63 24.73 6.56
N GLU A 88 -6.65 25.25 7.33
CA GLU A 88 -5.34 25.67 6.80
C GLU A 88 -4.59 24.49 6.17
N ASN A 89 -4.54 23.36 6.87
CA ASN A 89 -3.87 22.14 6.39
C ASN A 89 -4.55 21.60 5.12
N ILE A 90 -5.89 21.66 5.07
CA ILE A 90 -6.65 21.25 3.88
C ILE A 90 -6.32 22.15 2.68
N ALA A 91 -6.22 23.47 2.90
CA ALA A 91 -5.83 24.39 1.84
C ALA A 91 -4.41 24.08 1.33
N TRP A 92 -3.48 23.75 2.23
CA TRP A 92 -2.14 23.31 1.86
C TRP A 92 -2.14 22.00 1.06
N HIS A 93 -2.93 20.99 1.46
CA HIS A 93 -3.06 19.73 0.70
C HIS A 93 -3.63 19.92 -0.70
N LYS A 94 -4.56 20.88 -0.88
CA LYS A 94 -5.08 21.25 -2.20
C LYS A 94 -3.99 21.84 -3.09
N THR A 95 -3.18 22.77 -2.58
CA THR A 95 -2.09 23.37 -3.36
C THR A 95 -0.94 22.40 -3.62
N ASN A 96 -0.71 21.45 -2.70
CA ASN A 96 0.31 20.41 -2.86
C ASN A 96 -0.05 19.37 -3.93
N GLY A 97 -1.32 19.24 -4.32
CA GLY A 97 -1.77 18.18 -5.25
C GLY A 97 -2.03 16.83 -4.57
N THR A 98 -2.20 16.82 -3.25
CA THR A 98 -2.40 15.60 -2.46
C THR A 98 -3.67 14.83 -2.88
N TYR A 99 -4.80 15.53 -3.04
CA TYR A 99 -6.09 14.87 -3.35
C TYR A 99 -6.15 14.25 -4.76
N PRO A 100 -5.78 14.96 -5.85
CA PRO A 100 -5.75 14.36 -7.18
C PRO A 100 -4.84 13.12 -7.26
N PHE A 101 -3.66 13.18 -6.63
CA PHE A 101 -2.77 12.03 -6.56
C PHE A 101 -3.40 10.86 -5.80
N SER A 102 -4.02 11.12 -4.64
CA SER A 102 -4.72 10.08 -3.86
C SER A 102 -5.81 9.39 -4.67
N TYR A 103 -6.59 10.15 -5.45
CA TYR A 103 -7.64 9.57 -6.31
C TYR A 103 -7.06 8.69 -7.42
N GLY A 104 -5.98 9.13 -8.07
CA GLY A 104 -5.27 8.32 -9.06
C GLY A 104 -4.71 7.04 -8.47
N LEU A 105 -4.07 7.13 -7.30
CA LEU A 105 -3.56 5.97 -6.56
C LEU A 105 -4.69 5.01 -6.19
N GLY A 106 -5.81 5.52 -5.66
CA GLY A 106 -6.99 4.71 -5.33
C GLY A 106 -7.57 3.98 -6.53
N MET A 107 -7.69 4.66 -7.68
CA MET A 107 -8.16 4.05 -8.94
C MET A 107 -7.25 2.89 -9.39
N VAL A 108 -5.92 3.06 -9.30
CA VAL A 108 -4.96 2.02 -9.66
C VAL A 108 -5.13 0.80 -8.75
N ILE A 109 -5.20 1.01 -7.43
CA ILE A 109 -5.36 -0.09 -6.45
C ILE A 109 -6.66 -0.85 -6.71
N VAL A 110 -7.79 -0.14 -6.89
CA VAL A 110 -9.09 -0.75 -7.20
C VAL A 110 -9.02 -1.57 -8.49
N SER A 111 -8.40 -1.03 -9.52
CA SER A 111 -8.24 -1.71 -10.82
C SER A 111 -7.44 -3.01 -10.67
N ILE A 112 -6.33 -3.00 -9.93
CA ILE A 112 -5.53 -4.22 -9.68
C ILE A 112 -6.36 -5.27 -8.92
N GLY A 113 -7.16 -4.85 -7.93
CA GLY A 113 -8.06 -5.73 -7.19
C GLY A 113 -9.09 -6.40 -8.10
N ILE A 114 -9.72 -5.62 -8.99
CA ILE A 114 -10.70 -6.13 -9.98
C ILE A 114 -10.02 -7.09 -10.95
N LEU A 115 -8.86 -6.74 -11.52
CA LEU A 115 -8.13 -7.61 -12.45
C LEU A 115 -7.76 -8.95 -11.80
N THR A 116 -7.32 -8.92 -10.54
CA THR A 116 -6.97 -10.14 -9.78
C THR A 116 -8.19 -11.03 -9.56
N LEU A 117 -9.35 -10.43 -9.23
CA LEU A 117 -10.62 -11.14 -9.07
C LEU A 117 -11.10 -11.76 -10.38
N LEU A 118 -11.07 -10.99 -11.47
CA LEU A 118 -11.44 -11.46 -12.81
C LEU A 118 -10.56 -12.62 -13.29
N GLY A 119 -9.38 -12.79 -12.68
CA GLY A 119 -8.51 -13.95 -12.84
C GLY A 119 -9.13 -15.31 -12.54
N ILE A 120 -10.23 -15.35 -11.78
CA ILE A 120 -11.01 -16.58 -11.58
C ILE A 120 -11.53 -17.08 -12.94
N TRP A 121 -12.14 -16.20 -13.72
CA TRP A 121 -12.77 -16.55 -15.01
C TRP A 121 -11.80 -16.44 -16.19
N SER A 122 -10.90 -15.46 -16.21
CA SER A 122 -9.97 -15.22 -17.32
C SER A 122 -8.51 -15.31 -16.86
N PRO A 123 -7.76 -16.37 -17.24
CA PRO A 123 -6.40 -16.54 -16.77
C PRO A 123 -5.43 -15.49 -17.33
N LYS A 124 -5.68 -14.92 -18.53
CA LYS A 124 -4.87 -13.83 -19.09
C LYS A 124 -4.99 -12.55 -18.26
N ILE A 125 -6.22 -12.18 -17.87
CA ILE A 125 -6.48 -11.01 -17.02
C ILE A 125 -5.90 -11.25 -15.62
N GLY A 126 -6.11 -12.44 -15.06
CA GLY A 126 -5.60 -12.80 -13.74
C GLY A 126 -4.08 -12.83 -13.64
N LEU A 127 -3.38 -13.16 -14.73
CA LEU A 127 -1.91 -13.08 -14.80
C LEU A 127 -1.46 -11.63 -14.63
N ILE A 128 -2.06 -10.71 -15.37
CA ILE A 128 -1.78 -9.27 -15.28
C ILE A 128 -2.09 -8.76 -13.87
N GLY A 129 -3.28 -9.09 -13.32
CA GLY A 129 -3.66 -8.71 -11.96
C GLY A 129 -2.69 -9.21 -10.89
N GLY A 130 -2.23 -10.46 -10.99
CA GLY A 130 -1.25 -11.04 -10.07
C GLY A 130 0.13 -10.37 -10.16
N LEU A 131 0.62 -10.10 -11.37
CA LEU A 131 1.89 -9.40 -11.59
C LEU A 131 1.84 -7.93 -11.13
N LEU A 132 0.73 -7.23 -11.37
CA LEU A 132 0.53 -5.86 -10.87
C LEU A 132 0.43 -5.83 -9.34
N THR A 133 -0.23 -6.82 -8.71
CA THR A 133 -0.26 -6.96 -7.25
C THR A 133 1.15 -7.15 -6.68
N PHE A 134 1.96 -7.98 -7.32
CA PHE A 134 3.37 -8.15 -6.95
C PHE A 134 4.15 -6.83 -7.08
N GLY A 135 4.06 -6.16 -8.23
CA GLY A 135 4.76 -4.89 -8.46
C GLY A 135 4.36 -3.79 -7.48
N MET A 136 3.07 -3.65 -7.20
CA MET A 136 2.57 -2.70 -6.20
C MET A 136 3.11 -3.01 -4.79
N SER A 137 3.23 -4.29 -4.43
CA SER A 137 3.79 -4.69 -3.13
C SER A 137 5.28 -4.32 -3.04
N VAL A 138 6.05 -4.46 -4.13
CA VAL A 138 7.46 -4.03 -4.18
C VAL A 138 7.58 -2.51 -3.97
N ILE A 139 6.75 -1.73 -4.65
CA ILE A 139 6.72 -0.27 -4.47
C ILE A 139 6.42 0.08 -3.01
N THR A 140 5.42 -0.56 -2.41
CA THR A 140 5.01 -0.25 -1.04
C THR A 140 6.07 -0.66 -0.02
N LEU A 141 6.67 -1.84 -0.18
CA LEU A 141 7.77 -2.31 0.68
C LEU A 141 9.02 -1.43 0.59
N SER A 142 9.24 -0.75 -0.54
CA SER A 142 10.34 0.22 -0.66
C SER A 142 10.23 1.37 0.36
N PHE A 143 9.03 1.68 0.86
CA PHE A 143 8.83 2.70 1.89
C PHE A 143 9.46 2.36 3.23
N LEU A 144 9.71 1.07 3.53
CA LEU A 144 10.46 0.69 4.73
C LEU A 144 11.91 1.21 4.71
N ILE A 145 12.42 1.53 3.53
CA ILE A 145 13.77 2.05 3.31
C ILE A 145 13.71 3.57 3.11
N THR A 146 12.78 4.05 2.31
CA THR A 146 12.76 5.47 1.89
C THR A 146 12.01 6.40 2.83
N THR A 147 11.10 5.89 3.67
CA THR A 147 10.21 6.73 4.49
C THR A 147 10.51 6.54 5.98
N PRO A 148 11.12 7.51 6.68
CA PRO A 148 11.47 7.35 8.09
C PRO A 148 10.24 7.23 9.02
N GLU A 149 9.08 7.75 8.62
CA GLU A 149 7.82 7.69 9.38
C GLU A 149 7.27 6.27 9.59
N VAL A 150 7.82 5.26 8.89
CA VAL A 150 7.50 3.85 9.13
C VAL A 150 8.09 3.33 10.45
N TYR A 151 9.08 4.02 11.01
CA TYR A 151 9.67 3.69 12.31
C TYR A 151 9.13 4.60 13.41
N VAL A 152 9.19 4.15 14.66
CA VAL A 152 8.76 4.95 15.81
C VAL A 152 9.65 6.20 15.91
N PRO A 153 9.08 7.42 15.88
CA PRO A 153 9.86 8.65 15.97
C PRO A 153 10.33 8.89 17.41
N LYS A 154 11.52 9.50 17.54
CA LYS A 154 12.02 10.00 18.82
C LYS A 154 11.42 11.38 19.10
N LEU A 155 10.23 11.39 19.69
CA LEU A 155 9.54 12.65 20.03
C LEU A 155 9.91 13.17 21.42
N ASP A 156 10.29 12.28 22.34
CA ASP A 156 10.46 12.55 23.78
C ASP A 156 9.23 13.27 24.40
N GLY A 157 9.04 13.18 25.71
CA GLY A 157 7.91 13.80 26.40
C GLY A 157 8.32 14.18 27.81
N ASP A 158 7.48 13.89 28.79
CA ASP A 158 7.88 13.94 30.21
C ASP A 158 9.05 12.97 30.51
N PHE A 159 9.24 11.97 29.65
CA PHE A 159 10.33 11.00 29.67
C PHE A 159 10.98 10.84 28.29
N LEU A 160 12.22 10.35 28.27
CA LEU A 160 12.91 9.99 27.02
C LEU A 160 12.23 8.77 26.37
N THR A 161 12.10 8.78 25.04
CA THR A 161 11.62 7.64 24.26
C THR A 161 12.70 6.54 24.24
N PRO A 162 12.51 5.39 24.89
CA PRO A 162 13.54 4.35 24.98
C PRO A 162 13.63 3.50 23.71
N GLN A 163 12.54 3.38 22.95
CA GLN A 163 12.45 2.56 21.73
C GLN A 163 12.01 3.41 20.53
N TYR A 164 12.96 3.76 19.67
CA TYR A 164 12.71 4.54 18.47
C TYR A 164 13.65 4.09 17.33
N GLY A 165 13.30 4.45 16.10
CA GLY A 165 14.05 4.03 14.92
C GLY A 165 13.99 2.51 14.66
N PHE A 166 14.87 2.01 13.80
CA PHE A 166 14.95 0.59 13.51
C PHE A 166 15.36 -0.20 14.78
N PRO A 167 14.69 -1.33 15.13
CA PRO A 167 13.69 -2.08 14.37
C PRO A 167 12.21 -1.80 14.75
N TYR A 168 11.92 -0.73 15.49
CA TYR A 168 10.58 -0.45 16.02
C TYR A 168 9.66 0.20 14.96
N LEU A 169 8.60 -0.50 14.56
CA LEU A 169 7.66 -0.03 13.54
C LEU A 169 6.53 0.83 14.14
N SER A 170 6.24 1.94 13.47
CA SER A 170 5.06 2.75 13.73
C SER A 170 3.78 2.06 13.24
N GLY A 171 2.61 2.67 13.44
CA GLY A 171 1.37 2.23 12.78
C GLY A 171 1.54 2.14 11.26
N ALA A 172 2.16 3.15 10.65
CA ALA A 172 2.40 3.23 9.22
C ALA A 172 3.35 2.12 8.74
N GLY A 173 4.43 1.85 9.47
CA GLY A 173 5.37 0.78 9.11
C GLY A 173 4.77 -0.62 9.17
N ARG A 174 3.90 -0.89 10.14
CA ARG A 174 3.15 -2.17 10.22
C ARG A 174 2.20 -2.36 9.03
N LEU A 175 1.58 -1.26 8.57
CA LEU A 175 0.73 -1.28 7.38
C LEU A 175 1.50 -1.54 6.09
N VAL A 176 2.77 -1.16 6.02
CA VAL A 176 3.64 -1.47 4.88
C VAL A 176 4.17 -2.91 4.96
N LEU A 177 4.62 -3.34 6.15
CA LEU A 177 5.25 -4.65 6.31
C LEU A 177 4.34 -5.82 5.90
N LYS A 178 3.03 -5.72 6.15
CA LYS A 178 2.07 -6.76 5.76
C LYS A 178 2.04 -7.04 4.25
N ASP A 179 2.51 -6.12 3.40
CA ASP A 179 2.46 -6.27 1.95
C ASP A 179 3.44 -7.34 1.43
N VAL A 180 4.34 -7.86 2.27
CA VAL A 180 5.07 -9.11 1.98
C VAL A 180 4.10 -10.26 1.66
N ILE A 181 2.95 -10.30 2.33
CA ILE A 181 1.90 -11.31 2.08
C ILE A 181 1.28 -11.08 0.70
N MET A 182 0.98 -9.82 0.34
CA MET A 182 0.41 -9.49 -0.98
C MET A 182 1.39 -9.78 -2.11
N MET A 183 2.68 -9.57 -1.89
CA MET A 183 3.75 -9.90 -2.82
C MET A 183 3.75 -11.41 -3.16
N ALA A 184 3.72 -12.28 -2.13
CA ALA A 184 3.66 -13.72 -2.32
C ALA A 184 2.32 -14.16 -2.95
N ALA A 185 1.21 -13.60 -2.49
CA ALA A 185 -0.13 -13.91 -2.98
C ALA A 185 -0.32 -13.54 -4.47
N GLY A 186 0.24 -12.40 -4.89
CA GLY A 186 0.25 -11.98 -6.30
C GLY A 186 0.99 -12.97 -7.20
N LEU A 187 2.17 -13.46 -6.76
CA LEU A 187 2.94 -14.48 -7.47
C LEU A 187 2.22 -15.84 -7.54
N ILE A 188 1.55 -16.26 -6.46
CA ILE A 188 0.71 -17.47 -6.47
C ILE A 188 -0.43 -17.33 -7.49
N CYS A 189 -1.11 -16.18 -7.52
CA CYS A 189 -2.18 -15.92 -8.49
C CYS A 189 -1.66 -15.88 -9.94
N ALA A 190 -0.50 -15.26 -10.16
CA ALA A 190 0.13 -15.16 -11.47
C ALA A 190 0.57 -16.55 -11.98
N SER A 191 1.25 -17.33 -11.15
CA SER A 191 1.72 -18.68 -11.49
C SER A 191 0.57 -19.65 -11.78
N ASP A 192 -0.51 -19.61 -11.01
CA ASP A 192 -1.72 -20.39 -11.28
C ASP A 192 -2.35 -20.03 -12.65
N CYS A 193 -2.44 -18.73 -12.95
CA CYS A 193 -2.91 -18.26 -14.25
C CYS A 193 -2.01 -18.70 -15.41
N ALA A 194 -0.69 -18.60 -15.25
CA ALA A 194 0.29 -19.05 -16.24
C ALA A 194 0.16 -20.55 -16.52
N LYS A 195 0.01 -21.37 -15.47
CA LYS A 195 -0.24 -22.81 -15.60
C LYS A 195 -1.52 -23.10 -16.39
N ARG A 196 -2.61 -22.37 -16.12
CA ARG A 196 -3.88 -22.51 -16.86
C ARG A 196 -3.74 -22.13 -18.33
N ILE A 197 -3.02 -21.06 -18.65
CA ILE A 197 -2.75 -20.63 -20.04
C ILE A 197 -1.99 -21.71 -20.81
N LEU A 198 -0.87 -22.17 -20.26
CA LEU A 198 -0.03 -23.20 -20.89
C LEU A 198 -0.75 -24.53 -21.10
N ASN A 199 -1.66 -24.89 -20.18
CA ASN A 199 -2.45 -26.11 -20.32
C ASN A 199 -3.50 -25.99 -21.45
N THR A 200 -4.13 -24.83 -21.60
CA THR A 200 -5.07 -24.59 -22.71
C THR A 200 -4.36 -24.64 -24.07
N GLU A 201 -3.16 -24.06 -24.16
CA GLU A 201 -2.36 -24.05 -25.40
C GLU A 201 -1.90 -25.45 -25.85
N LYS A 202 -1.70 -26.38 -24.91
CA LYS A 202 -1.36 -27.78 -25.24
C LYS A 202 -2.54 -28.62 -25.72
N SER A 203 -3.76 -28.15 -25.50
CA SER A 203 -5.00 -28.84 -25.86
C SER A 203 -5.64 -28.34 -27.17
N VAL A 204 -4.99 -27.38 -27.83
CA VAL A 204 -5.33 -26.87 -29.18
C VAL A 204 -4.28 -27.39 -30.16
#